data_AF-A0A4Q1AAK0-F1
#
_entry.id   AF-A0A4Q1AAK0-F1
#
_cell.length_a   1.000
_cell.length_b   1.000
_cell.length_c   1.000
_cell.angle_alpha   90.00
_cell.angle_beta   90.00
_cell.angle_gamma   90.00
#
_symmetry.space_group_name_H-M   'P 1'
#
loop_
_entity.id
_entity.type
_entity.pdbx_description
1 polymer ?
#
loop_
_entity_poly.entity_id
_entity_poly.type
_entity_poly.pdbx_seq_one_letter_code
_entity_poly.pdbx_strand_id
1 'polypeptide(L)'
;MIDLILDYLGNSSAITILVLVLLSAYLVTIFWIFIYRLLALNSLILNEQKSLETLTSRGTDISPLSSLYKCSSGSSSKHILHACEISIIKDASFGISWLSIISSTAPFIGLFGTVVGILESFAKFSNQGKVGFSVIAPAISEALVATAAGIFVAIFAYTFHQILVRKVYELNTYIKAQAEILVAKG
;
A
#
# COMPACT_ATOMS: atom_id res chain seq x y z
N MET A 1 9.13 29.42 6.68
CA MET A 1 8.78 28.08 6.15
C MET A 1 7.44 28.12 5.43
N ILE A 2 6.41 28.74 6.01
CA ILE A 2 5.11 28.95 5.35
C ILE A 2 5.24 29.92 4.15
N ASP A 3 6.02 30.99 4.29
CA ASP A 3 6.26 31.93 3.18
C ASP A 3 6.96 31.30 1.98
N LEU A 4 7.87 30.34 2.24
CA LEU A 4 8.56 29.56 1.20
C LEU A 4 7.60 28.65 0.42
N ILE A 5 6.58 28.11 1.10
CA ILE A 5 5.55 27.27 0.50
C ILE A 5 4.55 28.12 -0.29
N LEU A 6 4.20 29.30 0.22
CA LEU A 6 3.30 30.23 -0.46
C LEU A 6 3.94 30.84 -1.72
N ASP A 7 5.23 31.18 -1.67
CA ASP A 7 5.97 31.68 -2.82
C ASP A 7 6.19 30.57 -3.87
N TYR A 8 6.39 29.33 -3.44
CA TYR A 8 6.41 28.15 -4.31
C TYR A 8 5.04 27.91 -4.98
N LEU A 9 3.93 27.98 -4.24
CA LEU A 9 2.58 27.83 -4.80
C LEU A 9 2.19 28.99 -5.73
N GLY A 10 2.75 30.18 -5.53
CA GLY A 10 2.50 31.36 -6.37
C GLY A 10 3.25 31.36 -7.70
N ASN A 11 4.45 30.78 -7.74
CA ASN A 11 5.33 30.79 -8.93
C ASN A 11 5.35 29.46 -9.71
N SER A 12 4.93 28.35 -9.09
CA SER A 12 4.96 27.03 -9.72
C SER A 12 3.85 26.85 -10.77
N SER A 13 4.07 25.92 -11.70
CA SER A 13 3.06 25.64 -12.73
C SER A 13 1.81 24.98 -12.15
N ALA A 14 0.66 25.22 -12.77
CA ALA A 14 -0.59 24.58 -12.37
C ALA A 14 -0.48 23.04 -12.35
N ILE A 15 0.36 22.48 -13.22
CA ILE A 15 0.56 21.04 -13.38
C ILE A 15 1.41 20.47 -12.24
N THR A 16 2.49 21.13 -11.82
CA THR A 16 3.31 20.68 -10.67
C THR A 16 2.48 20.72 -9.39
N ILE A 17 1.67 21.76 -9.20
CA ILE A 17 0.76 21.86 -8.03
C ILE A 17 -0.25 20.72 -8.04
N LEU A 18 -0.88 20.43 -9.19
CA LEU A 18 -1.81 19.30 -9.34
C LEU A 18 -1.14 17.97 -8.98
N VAL A 19 0.08 17.73 -9.48
CA VAL A 19 0.86 16.53 -9.18
C VAL A 19 1.15 16.43 -7.68
N LEU A 20 1.57 17.52 -7.03
CA LEU A 20 1.85 17.53 -5.59
C LEU A 20 0.59 17.27 -4.76
N VAL A 21 -0.56 17.83 -5.13
CA VAL A 21 -1.85 17.58 -4.47
C VAL A 21 -2.25 16.11 -4.63
N LEU A 22 -2.12 15.55 -5.84
CA LEU A 22 -2.39 14.13 -6.09
C LEU A 22 -1.49 13.21 -5.25
N LEU A 23 -0.18 13.49 -5.19
CA LEU A 23 0.77 12.73 -4.38
C LEU A 23 0.48 12.86 -2.88
N SER A 24 0.07 14.04 -2.42
CA SER A 24 -0.36 14.27 -1.04
C SER A 24 -1.60 13.44 -0.70
N ALA A 25 -2.60 13.41 -1.59
CA ALA A 25 -3.78 12.57 -1.42
C ALA A 25 -3.40 11.08 -1.36
N TYR A 26 -2.49 10.62 -2.24
CA TYR A 26 -1.97 9.25 -2.18
C TYR A 26 -1.34 8.95 -0.83
N LEU A 27 -0.50 9.84 -0.30
CA LEU A 27 0.12 9.67 1.00
C LEU A 27 -0.91 9.49 2.12
N VAL A 28 -1.97 10.30 2.15
CA VAL A 28 -3.03 10.14 3.16
C VAL A 28 -3.76 8.80 3.01
N THR A 29 -4.13 8.42 1.77
CA THR A 29 -4.84 7.16 1.52
C THR A 29 -4.01 5.93 1.88
N ILE A 30 -2.70 5.91 1.63
CA ILE A 30 -1.85 4.76 1.98
C ILE A 30 -1.75 4.58 3.50
N PHE A 31 -1.62 5.67 4.26
CA PHE A 31 -1.57 5.61 5.73
C PHE A 31 -2.91 5.13 6.29
N TRP A 32 -4.02 5.63 5.76
CA TRP A 32 -5.35 5.20 6.14
C TRP A 32 -5.56 3.70 5.91
N ILE A 33 -5.28 3.22 4.69
CA ILE A 33 -5.42 1.80 4.33
C ILE A 33 -4.49 0.94 5.19
N PHE A 34 -3.24 1.37 5.38
CA PHE A 34 -2.25 0.64 6.17
C PHE A 34 -2.74 0.44 7.61
N ILE A 35 -3.17 1.51 8.31
CA ILE A 35 -3.64 1.39 9.69
C ILE A 35 -4.87 0.49 9.78
N TYR A 36 -5.87 0.71 8.92
CA TYR A 36 -7.09 -0.09 8.91
C TYR A 36 -6.81 -1.58 8.69
N ARG A 37 -6.00 -1.91 7.67
CA ARG A 37 -5.67 -3.30 7.35
C ARG A 37 -4.72 -3.94 8.36
N LEU A 38 -3.77 -3.17 8.90
CA LEU A 38 -2.82 -3.66 9.89
C LEU A 38 -3.52 -4.13 11.16
N LEU A 39 -4.47 -3.32 11.66
CA LEU A 39 -5.26 -3.68 12.84
C LEU A 39 -6.16 -4.90 12.57
N ALA A 40 -6.83 -4.93 11.42
CA ALA A 40 -7.68 -6.05 11.04
C ALA A 40 -6.88 -7.37 10.93
N LEU A 41 -5.76 -7.37 10.19
CA LEU A 41 -4.93 -8.57 10.02
C LEU A 41 -4.30 -9.03 11.34
N ASN A 42 -3.82 -8.11 12.19
CA ASN A 42 -3.28 -8.47 13.50
C ASN A 42 -4.33 -9.18 14.36
N SER A 43 -5.56 -8.66 14.39
CA SER A 43 -6.64 -9.30 15.17
C SER A 43 -6.98 -10.71 14.65
N LEU A 44 -7.00 -10.90 13.33
CA LEU A 44 -7.24 -12.20 12.70
C LEU A 44 -6.12 -13.20 13.01
N ILE A 45 -4.87 -12.79 12.84
CA ILE A 45 -3.69 -13.65 13.12
C ILE A 45 -3.69 -14.09 14.59
N LEU A 46 -3.96 -13.18 15.52
CA LEU A 46 -4.02 -13.51 16.95
C LEU A 46 -5.12 -14.54 17.27
N ASN A 47 -6.27 -14.46 16.58
CA ASN A 47 -7.36 -15.43 16.76
C ASN A 47 -6.99 -16.79 16.17
N GLU A 48 -6.37 -16.83 14.99
CA GLU A 48 -5.93 -18.08 14.37
C GLU A 48 -4.77 -18.74 15.11
N GLN A 49 -3.84 -17.97 15.67
CA GLN A 49 -2.77 -18.50 16.51
C GLN A 49 -3.36 -19.22 17.74
N LYS A 50 -4.29 -18.59 18.45
CA LYS A 50 -4.97 -19.19 19.60
C LYS A 50 -5.75 -20.45 19.21
N SER A 51 -6.44 -20.42 18.06
CA SER A 51 -7.16 -21.60 17.53
C SER A 51 -6.19 -22.77 17.28
N LEU A 52 -5.04 -22.50 16.65
CA LEU A 52 -4.03 -23.51 16.38
C LEU A 52 -3.46 -24.11 17.68
N GLU A 53 -3.13 -23.28 18.67
CA GLU A 53 -2.66 -23.75 19.98
C GLU A 53 -3.66 -24.72 20.63
N THR A 54 -4.97 -24.43 20.57
CA THR A 54 -6.00 -25.33 21.11
C THR A 54 -6.08 -26.68 20.38
N LEU A 55 -5.90 -26.68 19.06
CA LEU A 55 -5.90 -27.89 18.23
C LEU A 55 -4.68 -28.77 18.48
N THR A 56 -3.53 -28.17 18.80
CA THR A 56 -2.28 -28.88 19.13
C THR A 56 -2.28 -29.41 20.56
N SER A 57 -2.88 -28.71 21.53
CA SER A 57 -2.73 -29.05 22.95
C SER A 57 -3.71 -30.10 23.51
N ARG A 58 -4.90 -30.33 22.91
CA ARG A 58 -5.81 -31.49 23.16
C ARG A 58 -7.24 -31.34 22.58
N GLY A 59 -7.59 -30.25 21.89
CA GLY A 59 -8.94 -30.02 21.38
C GLY A 59 -9.25 -30.71 20.03
N THR A 60 -10.44 -31.29 19.91
CA THR A 60 -11.06 -31.68 18.63
C THR A 60 -11.79 -30.52 17.95
N ASP A 61 -12.05 -29.45 18.71
CA ASP A 61 -12.97 -28.41 18.31
C ASP A 61 -12.21 -27.15 17.91
N ILE A 62 -12.48 -26.68 16.69
CA ILE A 62 -12.00 -25.39 16.20
C ILE A 62 -12.71 -24.29 16.99
N SER A 63 -11.97 -23.26 17.41
CA SER A 63 -12.59 -22.08 18.04
C SER A 63 -13.66 -21.49 17.11
N PRO A 64 -14.86 -21.14 17.61
CA PRO A 64 -15.90 -20.48 16.80
C PRO A 64 -15.46 -19.12 16.26
N LEU A 65 -14.35 -18.59 16.77
CA LEU A 65 -13.72 -17.35 16.34
C LEU A 65 -12.74 -17.54 15.16
N SER A 66 -12.41 -18.78 14.79
CA SER A 66 -11.58 -19.06 13.62
C SER A 66 -12.39 -18.83 12.34
N SER A 67 -11.72 -18.22 11.36
CA SER A 67 -12.24 -18.00 10.02
C SER A 67 -12.57 -19.33 9.33
N LEU A 68 -11.88 -20.40 9.74
CA LEU A 68 -12.03 -21.75 9.21
C LEU A 68 -13.25 -22.50 9.77
N TYR A 69 -13.79 -22.07 10.92
CA TYR A 69 -14.88 -22.74 11.62
C TYR A 69 -16.13 -22.89 10.74
N LYS A 70 -16.50 -21.83 10.01
CA LYS A 70 -17.68 -21.83 9.12
C LYS A 70 -17.58 -22.91 8.04
N CYS A 71 -16.39 -23.14 7.50
CA CYS A 71 -16.14 -24.10 6.44
C CYS A 71 -16.01 -25.54 6.94
N SER A 72 -15.64 -25.74 8.21
CA SER A 72 -15.50 -27.08 8.81
C SER A 72 -16.82 -27.67 9.30
N SER A 73 -17.86 -26.86 9.54
CA SER A 73 -19.09 -27.29 10.23
C SER A 73 -20.04 -28.22 9.43
N GLY A 74 -19.85 -28.37 8.12
CA GLY A 74 -20.80 -29.08 7.24
C GLY A 74 -20.30 -30.38 6.59
N SER A 75 -19.01 -30.49 6.24
CA SER A 75 -18.36 -31.69 5.68
C SER A 75 -16.87 -31.42 5.48
N SER A 76 -15.98 -32.09 6.22
CA SER A 76 -14.52 -31.87 6.20
C SER A 76 -13.83 -32.51 4.98
N SER A 77 -14.37 -32.33 3.77
CA SER A 77 -13.66 -32.75 2.56
C SER A 77 -12.44 -31.86 2.33
N LYS A 78 -11.28 -32.48 2.09
CA LYS A 78 -10.01 -31.79 1.77
C LYS A 78 -10.18 -30.71 0.69
N HIS A 79 -11.06 -30.93 -0.28
CA HIS A 79 -11.33 -29.99 -1.36
C HIS A 79 -12.10 -28.74 -0.90
N ILE A 80 -13.06 -28.89 0.02
CA ILE A 80 -13.85 -27.77 0.56
C ILE A 80 -12.96 -26.89 1.43
N LEU A 81 -12.09 -27.50 2.24
CA LEU A 81 -11.16 -26.80 3.11
C LEU A 81 -10.15 -25.97 2.32
N HIS A 82 -9.60 -26.54 1.26
CA HIS A 82 -8.68 -25.84 0.34
C HIS A 82 -9.37 -24.68 -0.38
N ALA A 83 -10.62 -24.86 -0.84
CA ALA A 83 -11.38 -23.77 -1.45
C ALA A 83 -11.65 -22.63 -0.46
N CYS A 84 -11.93 -22.97 0.80
CA CYS A 84 -12.14 -22.00 1.87
C CYS A 84 -10.86 -21.21 2.19
N GLU A 85 -9.70 -21.89 2.31
CA GLU A 85 -8.39 -21.24 2.50
C GLU A 85 -8.16 -20.16 1.43
N ILE A 86 -8.36 -20.50 0.15
CA ILE A 86 -8.18 -19.56 -0.95
C ILE A 86 -9.11 -18.34 -0.80
N SER A 87 -10.37 -18.55 -0.41
CA SER A 87 -11.32 -17.44 -0.22
C SER A 87 -10.90 -16.49 0.90
N ILE A 88 -10.44 -17.02 2.04
CA ILE A 88 -10.00 -16.21 3.19
C ILE A 88 -8.77 -15.38 2.81
N ILE A 89 -7.81 -15.99 2.11
CA ILE A 89 -6.59 -15.29 1.69
C ILE A 89 -6.87 -14.23 0.62
N LYS A 90 -7.82 -14.49 -0.29
CA LYS A 90 -8.29 -13.50 -1.26
C LYS A 90 -8.86 -12.27 -0.55
N ASP A 91 -9.71 -12.46 0.46
CA ASP A 91 -10.34 -11.36 1.21
C ASP A 91 -9.34 -10.60 2.08
N ALA A 92 -8.35 -11.31 2.64
CA ALA A 92 -7.23 -10.73 3.39
C ALA A 92 -6.30 -9.90 2.49
N SER A 93 -6.14 -10.29 1.23
CA SER A 93 -5.30 -9.61 0.24
C SER A 93 -5.96 -8.36 -0.36
N PHE A 94 -7.27 -8.20 -0.21
CA PHE A 94 -8.00 -7.08 -0.81
C PHE A 94 -7.51 -5.73 -0.26
N GLY A 95 -7.20 -4.78 -1.14
CA GLY A 95 -6.64 -3.47 -0.78
C GLY A 95 -5.11 -3.43 -0.65
N ILE A 96 -4.43 -4.58 -0.47
CA ILE A 96 -2.95 -4.64 -0.54
C ILE A 96 -2.48 -4.35 -1.97
N SER A 97 -3.22 -4.83 -2.98
CA SER A 97 -2.93 -4.54 -4.40
C SER A 97 -2.89 -3.04 -4.71
N TRP A 98 -3.71 -2.23 -4.02
CA TRP A 98 -3.72 -0.78 -4.22
C TRP A 98 -2.41 -0.13 -3.77
N LEU A 99 -1.83 -0.58 -2.65
CA LEU A 99 -0.52 -0.13 -2.19
C LEU A 99 0.58 -0.52 -3.20
N SER A 100 0.48 -1.71 -3.80
CA SER A 100 1.41 -2.12 -4.86
C SER A 100 1.32 -1.17 -6.07
N ILE A 101 0.10 -0.82 -6.50
CA ILE A 101 -0.12 0.09 -7.63
C ILE A 101 0.44 1.49 -7.31
N ILE A 102 0.15 2.03 -6.13
CA ILE A 102 0.69 3.35 -5.74
C ILE A 102 2.21 3.31 -5.68
N SER A 103 2.80 2.25 -5.13
CA SER A 103 4.27 2.13 -5.01
C SER A 103 4.97 2.13 -6.37
N SER A 104 4.38 1.52 -7.40
CA SER A 104 4.96 1.47 -8.73
C SER A 104 4.67 2.73 -9.55
N THR A 105 3.52 3.38 -9.35
CA THR A 105 3.09 4.53 -10.17
C THR A 105 3.52 5.89 -9.62
N ALA A 106 3.65 6.05 -8.29
CA ALA A 106 3.99 7.33 -7.67
C ALA A 106 5.33 7.94 -8.16
N PRO A 107 6.42 7.18 -8.40
CA PRO A 107 7.64 7.75 -8.96
C PRO A 107 7.44 8.33 -10.36
N PHE A 108 6.64 7.67 -11.19
CA PHE A 108 6.34 8.13 -12.55
C PHE A 108 5.45 9.36 -12.56
N ILE A 109 4.51 9.47 -11.62
CA ILE A 109 3.70 10.68 -11.42
C ILE A 109 4.61 11.87 -11.04
N GLY A 110 5.58 11.65 -10.15
CA GLY A 110 6.59 12.66 -9.81
C GLY A 110 7.45 13.06 -11.01
N LEU A 111 8.01 12.08 -11.73
CA LEU A 111 8.80 12.29 -12.94
C LEU A 111 8.02 13.10 -13.99
N PHE A 112 6.75 12.74 -14.23
CA PHE A 112 5.87 13.47 -15.14
C PHE A 112 5.76 14.95 -14.74
N GLY A 113 5.53 15.23 -13.45
CA GLY A 113 5.50 16.60 -12.93
C GLY A 113 6.77 17.37 -13.25
N THR A 114 7.94 16.73 -13.13
CA THR A 114 9.23 17.39 -13.42
C THR A 114 9.45 17.65 -14.90
N VAL A 115 9.09 16.69 -15.75
CA VAL A 115 9.25 16.83 -17.21
C VAL A 115 8.39 17.98 -17.70
N VAL A 116 7.13 18.02 -17.27
CA VAL A 116 6.22 19.09 -17.66
C VAL A 116 6.64 20.44 -17.06
N GLY A 117 7.05 20.49 -15.80
CA GLY A 117 7.54 21.72 -15.16
C GLY A 117 8.77 22.31 -15.86
N ILE A 118 9.72 21.46 -16.27
CA ILE A 118 10.90 21.89 -17.03
C ILE A 118 10.50 22.38 -18.43
N LEU A 119 9.62 21.67 -19.14
CA LEU A 119 9.13 22.07 -20.46
C LEU A 119 8.44 23.45 -20.42
N GLU A 120 7.58 23.68 -19.43
CA GLU A 120 6.90 24.96 -19.27
C GLU A 120 7.87 26.09 -18.94
N SER A 121 8.88 25.81 -18.11
CA SER A 121 9.94 26.77 -17.78
C SER A 121 10.70 27.20 -19.03
N PHE A 122 11.13 26.25 -19.87
CA PHE A 122 11.79 26.56 -21.13
C PHE A 122 10.90 27.33 -22.11
N ALA A 123 9.60 27.02 -22.17
CA ALA A 123 8.64 27.76 -22.99
C ALA A 123 8.46 29.22 -22.52
N LYS A 124 8.49 29.48 -21.20
CA LYS A 124 8.46 30.85 -20.66
C LYS A 124 9.72 31.64 -21.03
N PHE A 125 10.86 30.97 -21.08
CA PHE A 125 12.16 31.57 -21.42
C PHE A 125 12.39 31.75 -22.91
N SER A 126 11.69 31.02 -23.80
CA SER A 126 11.88 31.12 -25.25
C SER A 126 11.60 32.51 -25.82
N ASN A 127 10.79 33.31 -25.12
CA ASN A 127 10.47 34.69 -25.52
C ASN A 127 11.49 35.73 -25.01
N GLN A 128 12.47 35.31 -24.20
CA GLN A 128 13.50 36.17 -23.63
C GLN A 128 14.84 35.87 -24.30
N GLY A 129 15.37 36.82 -25.08
CA GLY A 129 16.53 36.57 -25.96
C GLY A 129 17.83 36.18 -25.26
N LYS A 130 18.01 36.51 -23.98
CA LYS A 130 19.13 36.05 -23.14
C LYS A 130 18.62 35.79 -21.72
N VAL A 131 18.50 34.51 -21.35
CA VAL A 131 18.14 34.11 -19.98
C VAL A 131 19.39 33.62 -19.25
N GLY A 132 19.69 34.25 -18.11
CA GLY A 132 20.82 33.87 -17.26
C GLY A 132 20.51 32.63 -16.42
N PHE A 133 21.55 31.90 -16.02
CA PHE A 133 21.42 30.73 -15.14
C PHE A 133 20.69 31.04 -13.82
N SER A 134 20.86 32.25 -13.28
CA SER A 134 20.18 32.72 -12.07
C SER A 134 18.65 32.71 -12.16
N VAL A 135 18.09 32.77 -13.38
CA VAL A 135 16.63 32.75 -13.62
C VAL A 135 16.13 31.32 -13.86
N ILE A 136 16.96 30.46 -14.46
CA ILE A 136 16.58 29.08 -14.82
C ILE A 136 16.69 28.15 -13.61
N ALA A 137 17.72 28.33 -12.77
CA ALA A 137 18.02 27.43 -11.66
C ALA A 137 16.86 27.26 -10.65
N PRO A 138 16.15 28.33 -10.23
CA PRO A 138 15.00 28.19 -9.35
C PRO A 138 13.88 27.34 -9.97
N ALA A 139 13.53 27.59 -11.24
CA ALA A 139 12.44 26.88 -11.91
C ALA A 139 12.70 25.37 -12.07
N ILE A 140 13.96 24.99 -12.37
CA ILE A 140 14.35 23.58 -12.41
C ILE A 140 14.32 22.98 -11.00
N SER A 141 14.82 23.71 -10.00
CA SER A 141 14.78 23.25 -8.61
C SER A 141 13.35 22.96 -8.15
N GLU A 142 12.39 23.81 -8.52
CA GLU A 142 10.99 23.58 -8.18
C GLU A 142 10.46 22.32 -8.84
N ALA A 143 10.72 22.14 -10.14
CA ALA A 143 10.31 20.93 -10.84
C ALA A 143 10.83 19.66 -10.13
N LEU A 144 12.09 19.64 -9.68
CA LEU A 144 12.69 18.48 -9.00
C LEU A 144 11.97 18.08 -7.69
N VAL A 145 11.27 18.99 -7.02
CA VAL A 145 10.50 18.69 -5.81
C VAL A 145 9.39 17.66 -6.09
N ALA A 146 8.76 17.69 -7.27
CA ALA A 146 7.71 16.74 -7.62
C ALA A 146 8.24 15.30 -7.74
N THR A 147 9.46 15.09 -8.27
CA THR A 147 10.10 13.76 -8.28
C THR A 147 10.44 13.33 -6.85
N ALA A 148 11.01 14.21 -6.04
CA ALA A 148 11.35 13.88 -4.66
C ALA A 148 10.10 13.46 -3.86
N ALA A 149 8.98 14.17 -4.03
CA ALA A 149 7.69 13.82 -3.43
C ALA A 149 7.17 12.47 -3.95
N GLY A 150 7.26 12.19 -5.25
CA GLY A 150 6.83 10.93 -5.84
C GLY A 150 7.60 9.72 -5.29
N ILE A 151 8.92 9.84 -5.16
CA ILE A 151 9.77 8.82 -4.56
C ILE A 151 9.42 8.63 -3.08
N PHE A 152 9.23 9.72 -2.34
CA PHE A 152 8.86 9.66 -0.93
C PHE A 152 7.57 8.86 -0.73
N VAL A 153 6.51 9.15 -1.48
CA VAL A 153 5.24 8.41 -1.41
C VAL A 153 5.43 6.93 -1.78
N ALA A 154 6.22 6.64 -2.82
CA ALA A 154 6.48 5.28 -3.27
C ALA A 154 7.17 4.42 -2.21
N ILE A 155 8.14 4.98 -1.49
CA ILE A 155 8.86 4.30 -0.41
C ILE A 155 7.87 3.82 0.66
N PHE A 156 7.01 4.71 1.18
CA PHE A 156 6.03 4.33 2.20
C PHE A 156 5.03 3.30 1.68
N ALA A 157 4.51 3.50 0.47
CA ALA A 157 3.56 2.56 -0.13
C ALA A 157 4.16 1.15 -0.26
N TYR A 158 5.42 1.05 -0.71
CA TYR A 158 6.13 -0.22 -0.83
C TYR A 158 6.41 -0.87 0.53
N THR A 159 6.86 -0.11 1.52
CA THR A 159 7.10 -0.63 2.87
C THR A 159 5.81 -1.17 3.49
N PHE A 160 4.70 -0.43 3.39
CA PHE A 160 3.41 -0.86 3.90
C PHE A 160 2.89 -2.10 3.17
N HIS A 161 3.06 -2.15 1.84
CA HIS A 161 2.74 -3.34 1.05
C HIS A 161 3.48 -4.57 1.57
N GLN A 162 4.80 -4.48 1.74
CA GLN A 162 5.61 -5.62 2.20
C GLN A 162 5.22 -6.10 3.61
N ILE A 163 4.94 -5.17 4.53
CA ILE A 163 4.48 -5.52 5.88
C ILE A 163 3.13 -6.27 5.82
N LEU A 164 2.16 -5.78 5.05
CA LEU A 164 0.85 -6.42 4.95
C LEU A 164 0.91 -7.77 4.22
N VAL A 165 1.70 -7.89 3.15
CA VAL A 165 1.95 -9.17 2.46
C VAL A 165 2.53 -10.20 3.42
N ARG A 166 3.51 -9.80 4.25
CA ARG A 166 4.08 -10.70 5.26
C ARG A 166 3.03 -11.20 6.26
N LYS A 167 2.10 -10.33 6.68
CA LYS A 167 0.98 -10.70 7.57
C LYS A 167 -0.02 -11.65 6.93
N VAL A 168 -0.35 -11.44 5.65
CA VAL A 168 -1.22 -12.37 4.91
C VAL A 168 -0.56 -13.74 4.75
N TYR A 169 0.75 -13.78 4.51
CA TYR A 169 1.50 -15.04 4.45
C TYR A 169 1.51 -15.79 5.80
N GLU A 170 1.69 -15.06 6.90
CA GLU A 170 1.60 -15.61 8.25
C GLU A 170 0.21 -16.19 8.53
N LEU A 171 -0.85 -15.45 8.18
CA LEU A 171 -2.23 -15.93 8.27
C LEU A 171 -2.46 -17.21 7.45
N ASN A 172 -1.98 -17.27 6.20
CA ASN A 172 -2.05 -18.48 5.37
C ASN A 172 -1.38 -19.67 6.07
N THR A 173 -0.19 -19.46 6.64
CA THR A 173 0.56 -20.51 7.32
C THR A 173 -0.24 -21.10 8.49
N TYR A 174 -0.88 -20.25 9.29
CA TYR A 174 -1.73 -20.71 10.40
C TYR A 174 -2.96 -21.47 9.90
N ILE A 175 -3.69 -20.95 8.91
CA ILE A 175 -4.89 -21.59 8.35
C ILE A 175 -4.54 -22.96 7.75
N LYS A 176 -3.43 -23.04 7.00
CA LYS A 176 -2.99 -24.28 6.36
C LYS A 176 -2.62 -25.35 7.40
N ALA A 177 -1.92 -24.97 8.46
CA ALA A 177 -1.61 -25.89 9.56
C ALA A 177 -2.88 -26.44 10.23
N GLN A 178 -3.87 -25.58 10.50
CA GLN A 178 -5.17 -26.02 11.04
C GLN A 178 -5.88 -26.97 10.08
N ALA A 179 -5.89 -26.66 8.78
CA ALA A 179 -6.52 -27.48 7.76
C ALA A 179 -5.92 -28.90 7.67
N GLU A 180 -4.59 -29.01 7.70
CA GLU A 180 -3.89 -30.29 7.68
C GLU A 180 -4.19 -31.13 8.93
N ILE A 181 -4.25 -30.51 10.12
CA ILE A 181 -4.60 -31.20 11.37
C ILE A 181 -6.04 -31.75 11.31
N LEU A 182 -6.98 -30.99 10.75
CA LEU A 182 -8.38 -31.41 10.63
C LEU A 182 -8.54 -32.59 9.67
N VAL A 183 -7.85 -32.56 8.53
CA VAL A 183 -7.83 -33.67 7.57
C VAL A 183 -7.16 -34.92 8.16
N ALA A 184 -6.17 -34.77 9.05
CA ALA A 184 -5.53 -35.91 9.70
C ALA A 184 -6.38 -36.54 10.82
N LYS A 185 -7.30 -35.77 11.42
CA LYS A 185 -8.17 -36.22 12.53
C LYS A 185 -9.51 -36.82 12.05
N GLY A 186 -9.99 -36.44 10.87
CA GLY A 186 -11.24 -36.93 10.27
C GLY A 186 -11.02 -38.11 9.33
#